data_AF-A0A352LMV3-F1
#
_entry.id   AF-A0A352LMV3-F1
#
_cell.length_a   1.000
_cell.length_b   1.000
_cell.length_c   1.000
_cell.angle_alpha   90.00
_cell.angle_beta   90.00
_cell.angle_gamma   90.00
#
_symmetry.space_group_name_H-M   'P 1'
#
loop_
_entity.id
_entity.type
_entity.pdbx_description
1 polymer ?
#
loop_
_entity_poly.entity_id
_entity_poly.type
_entity_poly.pdbx_seq_one_letter_code
_entity_poly.pdbx_strand_id
1 'polypeptide(L)' 'AMTTRGFKEDEVRQVANLIADVMDHPDDADVLDTVRARVDSLVRRFPVYGR' A
#
# COMPACT_ATOMS: atom_id res chain seq x y z
N ALA A 1 13.03 4.61 -9.54
CA ALA A 1 12.11 4.62 -10.70
C ALA A 1 10.85 3.86 -10.32
N MET A 2 9.73 4.55 -10.11
CA MET A 2 8.46 3.94 -9.65
C MET A 2 7.59 3.41 -10.81
N THR A 3 7.92 3.74 -12.06
CA THR A 3 7.12 3.37 -13.25
C THR A 3 7.66 2.19 -14.06
N THR A 4 8.68 1.46 -13.59
CA THR A 4 9.13 0.20 -14.22
C THR A 4 8.38 -1.05 -13.73
N ARG A 5 7.36 -0.90 -12.85
CA ARG A 5 6.66 -2.02 -12.17
C ARG A 5 5.22 -2.30 -12.61
N GLY A 6 4.68 -1.58 -13.61
CA GLY A 6 3.26 -1.73 -13.98
C GLY A 6 2.27 -1.32 -12.89
N PHE A 7 2.75 -0.70 -11.81
CA PHE A 7 1.95 0.02 -10.82
C PHE A 7 1.27 1.18 -11.55
N LYS A 8 -0.05 1.12 -11.75
CA LYS A 8 -0.78 2.21 -12.37
C LYS A 8 -1.11 3.27 -11.32
N GLU A 9 -1.51 4.43 -11.80
CA GLU A 9 -1.87 5.57 -10.96
C GLU A 9 -2.97 5.24 -9.93
N ASP A 10 -3.81 4.25 -10.22
CA ASP A 10 -4.89 3.82 -9.34
C ASP A 10 -4.37 3.09 -8.10
N GLU A 11 -3.43 2.16 -8.26
CA GLU A 11 -2.79 1.47 -7.14
C GLU A 11 -1.93 2.43 -6.32
N VAL A 12 -1.25 3.40 -6.97
CA VAL A 12 -0.52 4.47 -6.26
C VAL A 12 -1.49 5.32 -5.43
N ARG A 13 -2.66 5.67 -5.98
CA ARG A 13 -3.68 6.43 -5.27
C ARG A 13 -4.26 5.63 -4.09
N GLN A 14 -4.49 4.33 -4.25
CA GLN A 14 -4.95 3.48 -3.16
C GLN A 14 -3.93 3.40 -2.01
N VAL A 15 -2.65 3.24 -2.32
CA VAL A 15 -1.58 3.27 -1.30
C VAL A 15 -1.48 4.65 -0.64
N ALA A 16 -1.59 5.73 -1.41
CA ALA A 16 -1.56 7.09 -0.87
C ALA A 16 -2.71 7.36 0.12
N ASN A 17 -3.92 6.89 -0.20
CA ASN A 17 -5.07 7.00 0.72
C ASN A 17 -4.85 6.19 2.00
N LEU A 18 -4.32 4.96 1.89
CA LEU A 18 -3.99 4.14 3.06
C LEU A 18 -2.90 4.78 3.95
N ILE A 19 -1.94 5.48 3.35
CA ILE A 19 -0.92 6.24 4.10
C ILE A 19 -1.56 7.45 4.79
N ALA A 20 -2.52 8.12 4.15
CA ALA A 20 -3.28 9.21 4.76
C ALA A 20 -4.10 8.71 5.96
N ASP A 21 -4.76 7.56 5.85
CA ASP A 21 -5.54 6.95 6.94
C ASP A 21 -4.67 6.64 8.17
N VAL A 22 -3.43 6.17 7.96
CA VAL A 22 -2.45 5.95 9.06
C VAL A 22 -1.97 7.27 9.66
N MET A 23 -1.82 8.31 8.84
CA MET A 23 -1.39 9.63 9.30
C MET A 23 -2.46 10.34 10.14
N ASP A 24 -3.73 10.15 9.79
CA ASP A 24 -4.88 10.68 10.54
C ASP A 24 -5.13 9.90 11.84
N HIS A 25 -4.81 8.61 11.88
CA HIS A 25 -5.00 7.74 13.03
C HIS A 25 -3.73 6.95 13.43
N PRO A 26 -2.68 7.62 13.92
CA PRO A 26 -1.37 6.99 14.16
C PRO A 26 -1.34 6.02 15.36
N ASP A 27 -2.24 6.17 16.33
CA ASP A 27 -2.31 5.35 17.55
C ASP A 27 -3.37 4.24 17.48
N ASP A 28 -4.05 4.09 16.34
CA ASP A 28 -5.09 3.08 16.17
C ASP A 28 -4.52 1.77 15.60
N ALA A 29 -4.38 0.78 16.48
CA ALA A 29 -3.81 -0.53 16.15
C ALA A 29 -4.66 -1.30 15.12
N ASP A 30 -5.98 -1.12 15.12
CA ASP A 30 -6.88 -1.81 14.19
C ASP A 30 -6.76 -1.24 12.77
N VAL A 31 -6.54 0.07 12.67
CA VAL A 31 -6.25 0.75 11.39
C VAL A 31 -4.91 0.30 10.83
N LEU A 32 -3.87 0.21 11.68
CA LEU A 32 -2.55 -0.27 11.27
C LEU A 32 -2.59 -1.71 10.74
N ASP A 33 -3.28 -2.62 11.42
CA ASP A 33 -3.41 -4.02 10.97
C ASP A 33 -4.19 -4.12 9.65
N THR A 34 -5.25 -3.34 9.50
CA THR A 34 -6.04 -3.29 8.26
C THR A 34 -5.22 -2.77 7.09
N VAL A 35 -4.49 -1.66 7.29
CA VAL A 35 -3.62 -1.05 6.28
C VAL A 35 -2.50 -2.01 5.89
N ARG A 36 -1.89 -2.67 6.88
CA ARG A 36 -0.81 -3.64 6.66
C ARG A 36 -1.28 -4.84 5.83
N ALA A 37 -2.47 -5.38 6.11
CA ALA A 37 -3.07 -6.45 5.31
C ALA A 37 -3.34 -6.01 3.86
N ARG A 38 -3.82 -4.77 3.68
CA ARG A 38 -4.11 -4.21 2.35
C ARG A 38 -2.84 -3.98 1.54
N VAL A 39 -1.79 -3.45 2.18
CA VAL A 39 -0.47 -3.25 1.58
C VAL A 39 0.18 -4.60 1.23
N ASP A 40 0.11 -5.60 2.10
CA ASP A 40 0.64 -6.94 1.84
C ASP A 40 -0.04 -7.60 0.62
N SER A 41 -1.37 -7.47 0.50
CA SER A 41 -2.11 -7.95 -0.67
C SER A 41 -1.69 -7.23 -1.96
N LEU A 42 -1.41 -5.92 -1.91
CA LEU A 42 -0.96 -5.14 -3.07
C LEU A 42 0.47 -5.53 -3.47
N VAL A 43 1.38 -5.68 -2.50
CA VAL A 43 2.78 -6.06 -2.75
C VAL A 43 2.90 -7.48 -3.30
N ARG A 44 2.08 -8.44 -2.80
CA ARG A 44 2.03 -9.80 -3.36
C ARG A 44 1.55 -9.83 -4.81
N ARG A 45 0.68 -8.90 -5.19
CA ARG A 45 0.12 -8.79 -6.54
C ARG A 45 1.11 -8.17 -7.52
N PHE A 46 2.10 -7.43 -7.02
CA PHE A 46 3.14 -6.77 -7.80
C PHE A 46 4.53 -6.99 -7.18
N PRO A 47 5.06 -8.22 -7.24
CA PRO A 47 6.36 -8.54 -6.67
C PRO A 47 7.47 -7.73 -7.36
N VAL A 48 8.27 -7.04 -6.56
CA VAL A 48 9.36 -6.16 -7.00
C VAL A 48 10.55 -6.93 -7.55
N TYR A 49 10.82 -8.08 -6.96
CA TYR A 49 11.88 -8.97 -7.35
C TYR A 49 11.22 -10.20 -7.95
N GLY A 50 11.19 -10.24 -9.28
CA GLY A 50 10.87 -11.47 -10.00
C GLY A 50 11.96 -12.49 -9.68
N ARG A 51 11.60 -13.50 -8.89
CA ARG A 51 12.16 -14.83 -9.00
C ARG A 51 11.08 -15.74 -9.54
#